data_AF-A0A3D2UAY1-F1
#
_entry.id   AF-A0A3D2UAY1-F1
#
_cell.length_a   1.000
_cell.length_b   1.000
_cell.length_c   1.000
_cell.angle_alpha   90.00
_cell.angle_beta   90.00
_cell.angle_gamma   90.00
#
_symmetry.space_group_name_H-M   'P 1'
#
loop_
_entity.id
_entity.type
_entity.pdbx_description
1 polymer ?
#
loop_
_entity_poly.entity_id
_entity_poly.type
_entity_poly.pdbx_seq_one_letter_code
_entity_poly.pdbx_strand_id
1 'polypeptide(L)' 'GDDTLCLVTCFEVCLGRHPETAELEVLLPWLTGTRAAQREQAVEDIFWTLFNSPEFSWNH' A
#
# COMPACT_ATOMS: atom_id res chain seq x y z
N GLY A 1 -12.68 7.41 4.29
CA GLY A 1 -11.71 7.66 3.22
C GLY A 1 -11.72 6.44 2.34
N ASP A 2 -11.50 6.60 1.04
CA ASP A 2 -11.48 5.44 0.13
C ASP A 2 -10.15 4.69 0.31
N ASP A 3 -10.18 3.55 0.99
CA ASP A 3 -8.97 2.75 1.28
C ASP A 3 -8.37 2.17 -0.01
N THR A 4 -9.20 1.92 -1.02
CA THR A 4 -8.75 1.48 -2.34
C THR A 4 -7.94 2.58 -3.02
N LEU A 5 -8.44 3.82 -2.98
CA LEU A 5 -7.72 4.97 -3.53
C LEU A 5 -6.39 5.19 -2.81
N CYS A 6 -6.36 4.99 -1.48
CA CYS A 6 -5.13 5.08 -0.68
C CYS A 6 -4.07 4.09 -1.17
N LEU A 7 -4.44 2.83 -1.38
CA LEU A 7 -3.52 1.81 -1.90
C LEU A 7 -3.05 2.14 -3.31
N VAL A 8 -3.96 2.54 -4.19
CA VAL A 8 -3.58 2.95 -5.56
C VAL A 8 -2.51 4.03 -5.54
N THR A 9 -2.70 5.08 -4.72
CA THR A 9 -1.70 6.15 -4.59
C THR A 9 -0.37 5.65 -4.02
N CYS A 10 -0.37 4.75 -3.01
CA CYS A 10 0.87 4.17 -2.48
C CYS A 10 1.67 3.42 -3.57
N PHE A 11 1.00 2.62 -4.39
CA PHE A 11 1.62 1.87 -5.47
C PHE A 11 2.13 2.77 -6.60
N GLU A 12 1.38 3.82 -6.97
CA GLU A 12 1.84 4.78 -7.98
C GLU A 12 3.09 5.55 -7.50
N VAL A 13 3.10 5.98 -6.25
CA VAL A 13 4.23 6.75 -5.68
C VAL A 13 5.47 5.88 -5.48
N CYS A 14 5.30 4.64 -5.01
CA CYS A 14 6.42 3.73 -4.76
C CYS A 14 6.89 3.03 -6.05
N LEU A 15 5.99 2.39 -6.78
CA LEU A 15 6.32 1.46 -7.87
C LEU A 15 6.01 2.02 -9.27
N GLY A 16 5.36 3.19 -9.38
CA GLY A 16 5.02 3.77 -10.68
C GLY A 16 3.95 2.99 -11.46
N ARG A 17 3.22 2.09 -10.80
CA ARG A 17 2.15 1.27 -11.40
C ARG A 17 0.93 1.21 -10.49
N HIS A 18 -0.20 0.77 -11.05
CA HIS A 18 -1.35 0.40 -10.24
C HIS A 18 -1.15 -0.95 -9.53
N PRO A 19 -1.76 -1.14 -8.35
CA PRO A 19 -1.76 -2.44 -7.68
C PRO A 19 -2.57 -3.46 -8.50
N GLU A 20 -2.12 -4.72 -8.46
CA GLU A 20 -2.87 -5.84 -9.01
C GLU A 20 -4.01 -6.26 -8.09
N THR A 21 -4.98 -7.00 -8.62
CA THR A 21 -6.13 -7.49 -7.83
C THR A 21 -5.68 -8.33 -6.63
N ALA A 22 -4.68 -9.19 -6.80
CA ALA A 22 -4.15 -10.02 -5.72
C ALA A 22 -3.49 -9.19 -4.60
N GLU A 23 -2.84 -8.08 -4.95
CA GLU A 23 -2.20 -7.19 -3.97
C GLU A 23 -3.23 -6.41 -3.18
N LEU A 24 -4.29 -5.94 -3.86
CA LEU A 24 -5.43 -5.30 -3.20
C LEU A 24 -6.11 -6.27 -2.22
N GLU A 25 -6.35 -7.52 -2.61
CA GLU A 25 -6.98 -8.52 -1.73
C GLU A 25 -6.18 -8.77 -0.44
N VAL A 26 -4.85 -8.67 -0.50
CA VAL A 26 -3.96 -8.85 0.67
C VAL A 26 -3.87 -7.58 1.53
N LEU A 27 -3.79 -6.40 0.91
CA LEU A 27 -3.50 -5.13 1.61
C LEU A 27 -4.75 -4.36 2.06
N LEU A 28 -5.88 -4.51 1.36
CA LEU A 28 -7.15 -3.86 1.73
C LEU A 28 -7.64 -4.26 3.14
N PRO A 29 -7.48 -5.53 3.60
CA PRO A 29 -7.78 -5.92 4.99
C PRO A 29 -6.97 -5.17 6.05
N TRP A 30 -5.75 -4.71 5.72
CA TRP A 30 -4.87 -4.01 6.67
C TRP A 30 -5.40 -2.59 6.96
N LEU A 31 -6.07 -1.98 5.99
CA LEU A 31 -6.69 -0.67 6.11
C LEU A 31 -8.13 -0.75 6.63
N THR A 32 -8.92 -1.74 6.18
CA THR A 32 -10.33 -1.89 6.59
C THR A 32 -10.49 -2.41 8.02
N GLY A 33 -9.52 -3.18 8.53
CA GLY A 33 -9.51 -3.71 9.89
C GLY A 33 -9.00 -2.74 10.96
N THR A 34 -8.41 -1.61 10.58
CA THR A 34 -7.80 -0.66 11.52
C THR A 34 -8.76 0.47 11.89
N ARG A 35 -8.87 0.77 13.19
CA ARG A 35 -9.60 1.98 13.66
C ARG A 35 -8.88 3.21 13.14
N ALA A 36 -9.59 4.33 12.97
CA ALA A 36 -9.05 5.58 12.42
C ALA A 36 -7.70 6.03 13.00
N ALA A 37 -7.45 5.78 14.30
CA ALA A 37 -6.19 6.11 14.97
C ALA A 37 -4.98 5.23 14.54
N GLN A 38 -5.22 4.07 13.94
CA GLN A 38 -4.19 3.13 13.47
C GLN A 38 -4.04 3.15 11.94
N ARG A 39 -4.86 3.94 11.24
CA ARG A 39 -4.82 4.02 9.78
C ARG A 39 -3.50 4.60 9.28
N GLU A 40 -2.95 5.59 9.97
CA GLU A 40 -1.64 6.17 9.64
C GLU A 40 -0.53 5.12 9.74
N GLN A 41 -0.53 4.32 10.81
CA GLN A 41 0.45 3.23 10.98
C GLN A 41 0.32 2.19 9.88
N ALA A 42 -0.91 1.77 9.54
CA ALA A 42 -1.14 0.80 8.48
C ALA A 42 -0.63 1.30 7.12
N VAL A 43 -0.85 2.59 6.81
CA VAL A 43 -0.33 3.21 5.58
C VAL A 43 1.20 3.29 5.60
N GLU A 44 1.81 3.63 6.74
CA GLU A 44 3.26 3.64 6.90
C GLU A 44 3.88 2.25 6.67
N ASP A 45 3.27 1.21 7.24
CA ASP A 45 3.71 -0.18 7.06
C ASP A 45 3.62 -0.63 5.59
N ILE A 46 2.56 -0.21 4.88
CA ILE A 46 2.40 -0.46 3.44
C ILE A 46 3.52 0.25 2.65
N PHE A 47 3.77 1.52 2.94
CA PHE A 47 4.88 2.27 2.33
C PHE A 47 6.22 1.58 2.54
N TRP A 48 6.49 1.15 3.77
CA TRP A 48 7.73 0.43 4.10
C TRP A 48 7.85 -0.89 3.36
N THR A 49 6.74 -1.62 3.21
CA THR A 49 6.69 -2.88 2.46
C THR A 49 7.00 -2.67 0.98
N LEU A 50 6.38 -1.66 0.35
CA LEU A 50 6.59 -1.35 -1.06
C LEU A 50 8.01 -0.86 -1.32
N PHE A 51 8.54 0.00 -0.45
CA PHE A 51 9.89 0.55 -0.57
C PHE A 51 10.99 -0.52 -0.43
N ASN A 52 10.78 -1.53 0.43
CA ASN A 52 11.70 -2.67 0.55
C ASN A 52 11.38 -3.82 -0.40
N SER A 53 10.38 -3.68 -1.27
CA SER A 53 10.09 -4.72 -2.26
C SER A 53 11.25 -4.81 -3.25
N PRO A 54 11.57 -6.03 -3.74
CA PRO A 54 12.57 -6.18 -4.78
C PRO A 54 12.21 -5.36 -6.02
N GLU A 55 10.93 -5.22 -6.34
CA GLU A 55 10.43 -4.43 -7.48
C GLU A 55 10.83 -2.94 -7.40
N PHE A 56 10.85 -2.36 -6.20
CA PHE A 56 11.42 -1.03 -5.99
C PHE A 56 12.95 -1.03 -6.08
N SER A 57 13.60 -2.02 -5.47
CA SER A 57 15.06 -2.14 -5.40
C SER A 57 15.74 -2.34 -6.77
N TRP A 58 15.00 -2.78 -7.79
CA TRP A 58 15.49 -2.94 -9.16
C TRP A 58 15.15 -1.75 -10.09
N ASN A 59 14.36 -0.78 -9.62
CA ASN A 59 14.05 0.45 -10.36
C ASN A 59 14.99 1.62 -9.99
N HIS A 60 16.04 1.38 -9.19
CA HIS A 60 17.07 2.37 -8.83
C HIS A 60 18.49 1.83 -9.04
#